data_AF-A0A924DCK6-F1
#
_entry.id   AF-A0A924DCK6-F1
#
_cell.length_a   1.000
_cell.length_b   1.000
_cell.length_c   1.000
_cell.angle_alpha   90.00
_cell.angle_beta   90.00
_cell.angle_gamma   90.00
#
_symmetry.space_group_name_H-M   'P 1'
#
loop_
_entity.id
_entity.type
_entity.pdbx_description
1 polymer ?
#
loop_
_entity_poly.entity_id
_entity_poly.type
_entity_poly.pdbx_seq_one_letter_code
_entity_poly.pdbx_strand_id
1 'polypeptide(L)'
;MALTKRTYTLTPETLQRFEQTVRPGERSAMIGELIERWLMEKEKAELRRLVIEGCREMADEMLQIEAEFHPLEEEVARNYGE
;
A
#
# COMPACT_ATOMS: atom_id res chain seq x y z
N MET A 1 -3.51 -14.63 -20.44
CA MET A 1 -4.07 -15.09 -19.14
C MET A 1 -5.39 -15.79 -19.39
N ALA A 2 -5.64 -16.93 -18.75
CA ALA A 2 -6.92 -17.63 -18.86
C ALA A 2 -7.97 -16.96 -17.96
N LEU A 3 -9.17 -16.72 -18.48
CA LEU A 3 -10.29 -16.20 -17.69
C LEU A 3 -10.81 -17.30 -16.76
N THR A 4 -10.90 -16.99 -15.47
CA THR A 4 -11.41 -17.92 -14.45
C THR A 4 -12.79 -17.50 -13.97
N LYS A 5 -13.80 -18.33 -14.18
CA LYS A 5 -15.16 -18.09 -13.69
C LYS A 5 -15.28 -18.48 -12.22
N ARG A 6 -15.93 -17.63 -11.44
CA ARG A 6 -16.30 -17.85 -10.03
C ARG A 6 -17.74 -17.43 -9.81
N THR A 7 -18.40 -18.10 -8.86
CA THR A 7 -19.78 -17.81 -8.45
C THR A 7 -19.74 -17.31 -7.02
N TYR A 8 -20.35 -16.16 -6.78
CA TYR A 8 -20.43 -15.52 -5.47
C TYR A 8 -21.89 -15.27 -5.10
N THR A 9 -22.19 -15.35 -3.81
CA THR A 9 -23.48 -14.94 -3.26
C THR A 9 -23.37 -13.52 -2.75
N LEU A 10 -24.33 -12.68 -3.13
CA LEU A 10 -24.45 -11.30 -2.67
C LEU A 10 -25.80 -11.13 -1.99
N THR A 11 -25.90 -10.19 -1.04
CA THR A 11 -27.19 -9.87 -0.44
C THR A 11 -28.11 -9.27 -1.51
N PRO A 12 -29.42 -9.55 -1.47
CA PRO A 12 -30.37 -9.01 -2.45
C PRO A 12 -30.31 -7.49 -2.57
N GLU A 13 -30.18 -6.80 -1.44
CA GLU A 13 -30.03 -5.33 -1.39
C GLU A 13 -28.78 -4.84 -2.16
N THR A 14 -27.63 -5.49 -1.93
CA THR A 14 -26.38 -5.12 -2.61
C THR A 14 -26.50 -5.36 -4.11
N LEU A 15 -27.06 -6.51 -4.51
CA LEU A 15 -27.25 -6.83 -5.92
C LEU A 15 -28.19 -5.83 -6.60
N GLN A 16 -29.29 -5.47 -5.95
CA GLN A 16 -30.24 -4.49 -6.48
C GLN A 16 -29.58 -3.12 -6.70
N ARG A 17 -28.84 -2.62 -5.70
CA ARG A 17 -28.13 -1.33 -5.82
C ARG A 17 -27.06 -1.37 -6.90
N PHE A 18 -26.35 -2.49 -7.00
CA PHE A 18 -25.34 -2.70 -8.04
C PHE A 18 -25.97 -2.69 -9.44
N GLU A 19 -27.05 -3.44 -9.65
CA GLU A 19 -27.73 -3.54 -10.95
C GLU A 19 -28.43 -2.23 -11.37
N GLN A 20 -28.84 -1.39 -10.43
CA GLN A 20 -29.36 -0.05 -10.72
C GLN A 20 -28.28 0.93 -11.22
N THR A 21 -27.02 0.68 -10.84
CA THR A 21 -25.90 1.59 -11.11
C THR A 21 -25.09 1.16 -12.33
N VAL A 22 -24.98 -0.15 -12.58
CA VAL A 22 -24.10 -0.73 -13.60
C VAL A 22 -24.90 -1.10 -14.85
N ARG A 23 -24.40 -0.72 -16.03
CA ARG A 23 -25.07 -1.02 -17.28
C ARG A 23 -25.07 -2.53 -17.57
N PRO A 24 -26.08 -3.04 -18.29
CA PRO A 24 -26.05 -4.41 -18.79
C PRO A 24 -24.77 -4.68 -19.60
N GLY A 25 -24.13 -5.83 -19.35
CA GLY A 25 -22.87 -6.21 -20.01
C GLY A 25 -21.59 -5.76 -19.28
N GLU A 26 -21.65 -4.77 -18.39
CA GLU A 26 -20.47 -4.23 -17.68
C GLU A 26 -20.24 -4.86 -16.30
N ARG A 27 -21.16 -5.74 -15.84
CA ARG A 27 -21.15 -6.32 -14.48
C ARG A 27 -19.84 -6.99 -14.13
N SER A 28 -19.35 -7.89 -14.98
CA SER A 28 -18.11 -8.62 -14.72
C SER A 28 -16.88 -7.72 -14.74
N ALA A 29 -16.86 -6.71 -15.61
CA ALA A 29 -15.78 -5.72 -15.65
C ALA A 29 -15.75 -4.89 -14.36
N MET A 30 -16.91 -4.38 -13.94
CA MET A 30 -17.05 -3.60 -12.70
C MET A 30 -16.65 -4.41 -11.46
N ILE A 31 -17.07 -5.67 -11.36
CA ILE A 31 -16.63 -6.54 -10.26
C ILE A 31 -15.12 -6.78 -10.31
N GLY A 32 -14.55 -6.97 -11.49
CA GLY A 32 -13.10 -7.07 -11.66
C GLY A 32 -12.36 -5.83 -11.16
N GLU A 33 -12.81 -4.64 -11.55
CA GLU A 33 -12.24 -3.37 -11.09
C GLU A 33 -12.36 -3.16 -9.58
N LEU A 34 -13.49 -3.56 -8.98
CA LEU A 34 -13.70 -3.48 -7.54
C LEU A 34 -12.75 -4.41 -6.78
N ILE A 35 -12.56 -5.63 -7.27
CA ILE A 35 -11.62 -6.59 -6.68
C ILE A 35 -10.20 -6.06 -6.78
N GLU A 36 -9.79 -5.58 -7.96
CA GLU A 36 -8.45 -5.05 -8.20
C GLU A 36 -8.16 -3.86 -7.27
N ARG A 37 -9.09 -2.90 -7.19
CA ARG A 37 -8.96 -1.74 -6.30
C ARG A 37 -8.82 -2.15 -4.85
N TRP A 38 -9.65 -3.09 -4.40
CA TRP A 38 -9.59 -3.59 -3.02
C TRP A 38 -8.25 -4.28 -2.73
N LEU A 39 -7.72 -5.06 -3.68
CA LEU A 39 -6.41 -5.69 -3.55
C LEU A 39 -5.28 -4.65 -3.46
N MET A 40 -5.29 -3.63 -4.33
CA MET A 40 -4.31 -2.54 -4.30
C MET A 40 -4.34 -1.78 -2.97
N GLU A 41 -5.52 -1.51 -2.43
CA GLU A 41 -5.66 -0.86 -1.11
C GLU A 41 -5.07 -1.72 0.01
N LYS A 42 -5.29 -3.04 -0.04
CA LYS A 42 -4.72 -3.98 0.93
C LYS A 42 -3.21 -4.05 0.83
N GLU A 43 -2.67 -4.15 -0.38
CA GLU A 43 -1.22 -4.17 -0.61
C GLU A 43 -0.56 -2.87 -0.12
N LYS A 44 -1.15 -1.71 -0.43
CA LYS A 44 -0.65 -0.42 0.07
C LYS A 44 -0.67 -0.33 1.59
N ALA A 45 -1.73 -0.81 2.23
CA ALA A 45 -1.83 -0.83 3.68
C ALA A 45 -0.75 -1.73 4.31
N GLU A 46 -0.48 -2.88 3.68
CA GLU A 46 0.56 -3.81 4.11
C GLU A 46 1.97 -3.24 3.93
N LEU A 47 2.26 -2.66 2.76
CA LEU A 47 3.53 -1.96 2.53
C LEU A 47 3.77 -0.86 3.55
N ARG A 48 2.75 -0.07 3.86
CA ARG A 48 2.84 0.96 4.90
C ARG A 48 3.18 0.36 6.26
N ARG A 49 2.56 -0.76 6.62
CA ARG A 49 2.83 -1.48 7.88
C ARG A 49 4.29 -1.91 7.93
N LEU A 50 4.77 -2.57 6.87
CA LEU A 50 6.15 -3.07 6.76
C LEU A 50 7.19 -1.95 6.83
N VAL A 51 6.95 -0.82 6.16
CA VAL A 51 7.87 0.34 6.24
C VAL A 51 7.94 0.88 7.67
N ILE A 52 6.81 1.04 8.34
CA ILE A 52 6.80 1.55 9.73
C ILE A 52 7.50 0.57 10.67
N GLU A 53 7.27 -0.73 10.50
CA GLU A 53 7.91 -1.78 11.30
C GLU A 53 9.42 -1.80 11.08
N GLY A 54 9.88 -1.82 9.82
CA GLY A 54 11.30 -1.77 9.49
C GLY A 54 11.99 -0.51 10.01
N CYS A 55 11.35 0.67 9.91
CA CYS A 55 11.90 1.90 10.49
C CYS A 55 12.03 1.84 12.02
N ARG A 56 11.12 1.13 12.71
CA ARG A 56 11.21 0.95 14.17
C ARG A 56 12.31 -0.02 14.54
N GLU A 57 12.45 -1.12 13.80
CA GLU A 57 13.50 -2.10 14.02
C GLU A 57 14.89 -1.48 13.81
N MET A 58 15.04 -0.63 12.81
CA MET A 58 16.31 0.02 12.50
C MET A 58 16.62 1.26 13.35
N ALA A 59 15.67 1.76 14.15
CA ALA A 59 15.81 3.03 14.84
C ALA A 59 17.02 3.07 15.76
N ASP A 60 17.23 2.00 16.55
CA ASP A 60 18.34 1.94 17.51
C ASP A 60 19.71 1.86 16.81
N GLU A 61 19.81 1.07 15.73
CA GLU A 61 21.04 0.97 14.92
C GLU A 61 21.38 2.29 14.23
N MET A 62 20.36 2.95 13.65
CA MET A 62 20.55 4.25 13.00
C MET A 62 20.99 5.33 14.00
N LEU A 63 20.40 5.36 15.21
CA LEU A 63 20.80 6.30 16.25
C LEU A 63 22.24 6.07 16.73
N GLN A 64 22.67 4.82 16.78
CA GLN A 64 24.05 4.50 17.13
C GLN A 64 25.03 4.97 16.05
N ILE A 65 24.72 4.72 14.78
CA ILE A 65 25.54 5.19 13.65
C ILE A 65 25.59 6.71 13.64
N GLU A 66 24.44 7.39 13.78
CA GLU A 66 24.39 8.85 13.87
C GLU A 66 25.32 9.35 14.99
N ALA A 67 25.23 8.79 16.20
CA ALA A 67 26.08 9.21 17.31
C ALA A 67 27.58 9.00 17.04
N GLU A 68 27.96 7.96 16.29
CA GLU A 68 29.35 7.65 15.94
C GLU A 68 29.92 8.60 14.89
N PHE A 69 29.12 8.97 13.88
CA PHE A 69 29.60 9.74 12.72
C PHE A 69 29.25 11.22 12.75
N HIS A 70 28.32 11.66 13.60
CA HIS A 70 27.94 13.07 13.75
C HIS A 70 29.12 14.02 13.95
N PRO A 71 30.16 13.70 14.76
CA PRO A 71 31.32 14.58 14.91
C PRO A 71 32.09 14.81 13.60
N LEU A 72 32.16 13.79 12.75
CA LEU A 72 32.82 13.86 11.45
C LEU A 72 32.00 14.70 10.48
N GLU A 73 30.67 14.57 10.49
CA GLU A 73 29.78 15.42 9.71
C GLU A 73 29.92 16.91 10.10
N GLU A 74 29.98 17.22 11.39
CA GLU A 74 30.22 18.58 11.87
C GLU A 74 31.59 19.14 11.44
N GLU A 75 32.62 18.30 11.39
CA GLU A 75 33.95 18.70 10.92
C GLU A 75 33.93 19.03 9.42
N VAL A 76 33.29 18.18 8.60
CA VAL A 76 33.12 18.41 7.17
C VAL A 76 32.32 19.69 6.91
N ALA A 77 31.21 19.89 7.62
CA ALA A 77 30.38 21.08 7.49
C ALA A 77 31.16 22.36 7.88
N ARG A 78 31.97 22.33 8.93
CA ARG A 78 32.81 23.46 9.34
C ARG A 78 33.92 23.79 8.34
N ASN A 79 34.49 22.77 7.70
CA ASN A 79 35.67 22.93 6.85
C ASN A 79 35.32 23.15 5.36
N TYR A 80 34.13 22.73 4.92
CA TYR A 80 33.74 22.72 3.51
C TYR A 80 32.30 23.17 3.23
N GLY A 81 31.52 23.56 4.24
CA GLY A 81 30.22 24.19 4.05
C GLY A 81 30.38 25.65 3.60
N GLU A 82 29.80 26.01 2.45
CA GLU A 82 29.73 27.39 1.95
C GLU A 82 28.93 28.33 2.87
#